data_AF-A0A7W8GB38-F1
#
_entry.id   AF-A0A7W8GB38-F1
#
_cell.length_a   1.000
_cell.length_b   1.000
_cell.length_c   1.000
_cell.angle_alpha   90.00
_cell.angle_beta   90.00
_cell.angle_gamma   90.00
#
_symmetry.space_group_name_H-M   'P 1'
#
loop_
_entity.id
_entity.type
_entity.pdbx_description
1 polymer ?
#
loop_
_entity_poly.entity_id
_entity_poly.type
_entity_poly.pdbx_seq_one_letter_code
_entity_poly.pdbx_strand_id
1 'polypeptide(L)'
;MFPKIILILLLYFFLPQAIFSENIVKEGEGETLSLEDAVNLAVKNNYEIKKQRYALSAAEARYRQAKGLLDLEVGAEGGYSIKQNPVDKNDPAYVLDSFPAEAGVFSVYSDNTLDQQTSGSLFVQKLFGFGLQSRLAYTVTRQKNTPDYSYSAGFPESLKLKEPEARNYGTVSLELSLPLFKSFNDSLASLQLESAKAYIEQMRADLEDTISKTVMEVSRKYYKYFLSCNYMQLVSSLQQKIEERNKNMDTLIRAGVRSKNDLLAMRVNERENHRNAENANVQFHSAKMDLMVILGITDPSVLPPPCHNSFPKIDIEEAKFLEESEIDSAFLEKVIQRRNDIVSLRKSIESAEKKLRITKVDSRPDANLGFGIGATGTEYSDSYGKLAGSGSKNVRGLDISGKLSVTARLGNNSKKGAEEEALAEYNALLAEYENAVNTLSIQVKNVAGRISVYKNSVQNADEVLDLQKNLYDNEQKRFNAGLITVDNLLSQDEKYISAENSYYQVLINYLLSVLEYKYYTGELIFLENF
;
A
#
# COMPACT_ATOMS: atom_id res chain seq x y z
N MET A 1 -9.51 -11.35 43.49
CA MET A 1 -8.17 -11.56 42.92
C MET A 1 -8.12 -10.94 41.54
N PHE A 2 -7.80 -9.66 41.52
CA PHE A 2 -7.41 -8.76 40.42
C PHE A 2 -6.11 -8.09 40.93
N PRO A 3 -5.12 -7.63 40.14
CA PRO A 3 -5.25 -6.79 38.93
C PRO A 3 -4.22 -7.14 37.82
N LYS A 4 -4.23 -6.58 36.60
CA LYS A 4 -3.66 -5.28 36.22
C LYS A 4 -4.18 -4.83 34.84
N ILE A 5 -4.99 -3.79 34.87
CA ILE A 5 -5.23 -2.81 33.81
C ILE A 5 -4.21 -1.68 34.05
N ILE A 6 -3.59 -1.12 33.00
CA ILE A 6 -3.24 0.30 32.83
C ILE A 6 -2.41 0.51 31.54
N LEU A 7 -2.81 1.55 30.80
CA LEU A 7 -2.07 2.33 29.78
C LEU A 7 -1.76 1.66 28.43
N ILE A 8 -2.49 2.08 27.38
CA ILE A 8 -1.97 2.69 26.13
C ILE A 8 -3.22 3.12 25.34
N LEU A 9 -3.76 4.29 25.69
CA LEU A 9 -4.80 4.99 24.93
C LEU A 9 -4.84 6.44 25.40
N LEU A 10 -3.76 7.18 25.11
CA LEU A 10 -3.69 8.65 25.20
C LEU A 10 -2.31 9.11 24.72
N LEU A 11 -2.15 9.27 23.40
CA LEU A 11 -1.16 10.17 22.77
C LEU A 11 -1.39 10.17 21.25
N TYR A 12 -2.57 10.65 20.86
CA TYR A 12 -2.84 11.20 19.53
C TYR A 12 -3.39 12.60 19.78
N PHE A 13 -2.88 13.58 19.01
CA PHE A 13 -3.15 15.03 19.06
C PHE A 13 -2.38 15.87 20.11
N PHE A 14 -1.19 16.35 19.73
CA PHE A 14 -0.86 17.78 19.57
C PHE A 14 0.47 17.92 18.79
N LEU A 15 0.47 18.77 17.76
CA LEU A 15 1.59 19.15 16.87
C LEU A 15 2.77 19.78 17.66
N PRO A 16 4.01 19.71 17.13
CA PRO A 16 4.46 20.71 16.16
C PRO A 16 5.17 20.12 14.94
N GLN A 17 5.04 20.84 13.82
CA GLN A 17 5.99 20.76 12.72
C GLN A 17 7.36 21.26 13.19
N ALA A 18 8.41 20.75 12.54
CA ALA A 18 9.83 20.94 12.78
C ALA A 18 10.50 19.90 13.70
N ILE A 19 11.75 19.59 13.33
CA ILE A 19 12.70 18.64 13.91
C ILE A 19 12.56 17.20 13.38
N PHE A 20 13.04 16.98 12.16
CA PHE A 20 13.81 15.77 11.82
C PHE A 20 15.02 16.21 10.98
N SER A 21 15.94 16.89 11.66
CA SER A 21 17.32 17.10 11.24
C SER A 21 18.14 16.98 12.51
N GLU A 22 18.34 15.76 12.99
CA GLU A 22 19.40 15.46 13.96
C GLU A 22 19.52 13.93 14.03
N ASN A 23 20.75 13.45 13.97
CA ASN A 23 21.19 12.06 13.76
C ASN A 23 21.24 11.58 12.30
N ILE A 24 21.77 12.41 11.39
CA ILE A 24 22.51 11.86 10.25
C ILE A 24 23.97 12.24 10.46
N VAL A 25 24.79 11.20 10.63
CA VAL A 25 26.27 11.20 10.62
C VAL A 25 26.91 12.16 11.64
N LYS A 26 27.49 11.57 12.70
CA LYS A 26 28.46 12.30 13.51
C LYS A 26 29.59 12.75 12.58
N GLU A 27 29.83 14.05 12.50
CA GLU A 27 31.10 14.59 12.01
C GLU A 27 32.23 13.99 12.85
N GLY A 28 32.87 12.97 12.30
CA GLY A 28 34.04 12.29 12.85
C GLY A 28 34.84 11.74 11.68
N GLU A 29 35.96 12.40 11.39
CA GLU A 29 37.12 11.94 10.62
C GLU A 29 36.96 10.64 9.81
N GLY A 30 36.73 10.75 8.50
CA GLY A 30 37.11 9.71 7.54
C GLY A 30 36.07 8.63 7.17
N GLU A 31 34.83 8.69 7.64
CA GLU A 31 33.82 7.71 7.23
C GLU A 31 33.36 7.90 5.77
N THR A 32 33.81 7.00 4.90
CA THR A 32 33.34 6.85 3.51
C THR A 32 31.96 6.17 3.48
N LEU A 33 31.06 6.62 2.60
CA LEU A 33 29.78 5.96 2.38
C LEU A 33 29.99 4.56 1.77
N SER A 34 29.55 3.49 2.45
CA SER A 34 29.51 2.14 1.87
C SER A 34 28.21 1.88 1.09
N LEU A 35 28.19 0.83 0.28
CA LEU A 35 26.96 0.38 -0.40
C LEU A 35 25.88 -0.02 0.63
N GLU A 36 26.28 -0.67 1.71
CA GLU A 36 25.37 -1.09 2.77
C GLU A 36 24.71 0.11 3.46
N ASP A 37 25.49 1.15 3.76
CA ASP A 37 24.97 2.41 4.33
C ASP A 37 23.96 3.07 3.38
N ALA A 38 24.28 3.11 2.09
CA ALA A 38 23.40 3.67 1.06
C ALA A 38 22.08 2.88 0.98
N VAL A 39 22.15 1.54 1.00
CA VAL A 39 20.96 0.68 0.99
C VAL A 39 20.11 0.89 2.25
N ASN A 40 20.73 0.87 3.43
CA ASN A 40 20.03 1.07 4.70
C ASN A 40 19.34 2.44 4.76
N LEU A 41 20.02 3.48 4.29
CA LEU A 41 19.47 4.83 4.25
C LEU A 41 18.29 4.94 3.27
N ALA A 42 18.40 4.32 2.09
CA ALA A 42 17.29 4.25 1.14
C ALA A 42 16.10 3.47 1.70
N VAL A 43 16.30 2.28 2.27
CA VAL A 43 15.20 1.48 2.84
C VAL A 43 14.46 2.23 3.95
N LYS A 44 15.16 3.09 4.69
CA LYS A 44 14.59 3.95 5.73
C LYS A 44 13.84 5.16 5.18
N ASN A 45 14.40 5.85 4.19
CA ASN A 45 13.93 7.19 3.77
C ASN A 45 13.20 7.21 2.41
N ASN A 46 13.29 6.17 1.61
CA ASN A 46 12.75 6.14 0.26
C ASN A 46 11.21 6.30 0.26
N TYR A 47 10.72 7.22 -0.57
CA TYR A 47 9.31 7.59 -0.62
C TYR A 47 8.41 6.49 -1.21
N GLU A 48 8.89 5.68 -2.16
CA GLU A 48 8.10 4.59 -2.72
C GLU A 48 7.93 3.44 -1.71
N ILE A 49 8.99 3.09 -0.97
CA ILE A 49 8.87 2.14 0.16
C ILE A 49 7.88 2.66 1.20
N LYS A 50 7.97 3.95 1.56
CA LYS A 50 7.05 4.57 2.52
C LYS A 50 5.60 4.56 2.03
N LYS A 51 5.35 4.89 0.77
CA LYS A 51 4.05 4.80 0.12
C LYS A 51 3.51 3.36 0.15
N GLN A 52 4.35 2.38 -0.14
CA GLN A 52 3.95 0.98 -0.14
C GLN A 52 3.66 0.45 1.27
N ARG A 53 4.38 0.91 2.31
CA ARG A 53 4.03 0.64 3.72
C ARG A 53 2.67 1.20 4.11
N TYR A 54 2.32 2.41 3.66
CA TYR A 54 0.98 2.96 3.88
C TYR A 54 -0.09 2.21 3.10
N ALA A 55 0.22 1.75 1.89
CA ALA A 55 -0.70 0.95 1.09
C ALA A 55 -0.99 -0.41 1.75
N LEU A 56 0.03 -1.07 2.32
CA LEU A 56 -0.15 -2.26 3.17
C LEU A 56 -0.99 -1.95 4.42
N SER A 57 -0.70 -0.85 5.13
CA SER A 57 -1.48 -0.43 6.31
C SER A 57 -2.96 -0.17 5.95
N ALA A 58 -3.22 0.41 4.78
CA ALA A 58 -4.57 0.62 4.27
C ALA A 58 -5.26 -0.71 3.92
N ALA A 59 -4.52 -1.69 3.36
CA ALA A 59 -5.05 -3.03 3.12
C ALA A 59 -5.37 -3.78 4.42
N GLU A 60 -4.53 -3.67 5.44
CA GLU A 60 -4.82 -4.19 6.77
C GLU A 60 -6.07 -3.55 7.38
N ALA A 61 -6.23 -2.23 7.23
CA ALA A 61 -7.43 -1.53 7.67
C ALA A 61 -8.69 -2.02 6.91
N ARG A 62 -8.60 -2.24 5.58
CA ARG A 62 -9.70 -2.80 4.77
C ARG A 62 -10.08 -4.20 5.23
N TYR A 63 -9.10 -5.05 5.55
CA TYR A 63 -9.38 -6.37 6.13
C TYR A 63 -10.03 -6.27 7.51
N ARG A 64 -9.58 -5.34 8.37
CA ARG A 64 -10.25 -5.08 9.65
C ARG A 64 -11.68 -4.59 9.45
N GLN A 65 -11.96 -3.75 8.44
CA GLN A 65 -13.32 -3.33 8.10
C GLN A 65 -14.16 -4.53 7.63
N ALA A 66 -13.64 -5.37 6.74
CA ALA A 66 -14.33 -6.58 6.29
C ALA A 66 -14.62 -7.55 7.44
N LYS A 67 -13.66 -7.71 8.37
CA LYS A 67 -13.85 -8.48 9.60
C LYS A 67 -14.84 -7.83 10.55
N GLY A 68 -14.85 -6.50 10.64
CA GLY A 68 -15.74 -5.71 11.49
C GLY A 68 -17.21 -5.88 11.15
N LEU A 69 -17.54 -6.24 9.90
CA LEU A 69 -18.90 -6.65 9.53
C LEU A 69 -19.40 -7.87 10.31
N LEU A 70 -18.50 -8.68 10.88
CA LEU A 70 -18.81 -9.87 11.69
C LEU A 70 -18.73 -9.61 13.20
N ASP A 71 -18.38 -8.40 13.60
CA ASP A 71 -18.29 -8.02 15.01
C ASP A 71 -19.70 -7.92 15.64
N LEU A 72 -19.72 -7.92 16.97
CA LEU A 72 -20.95 -7.70 17.73
C LEU A 72 -21.28 -6.21 17.68
N GLU A 73 -22.43 -5.85 17.14
CA GLU A 73 -22.93 -4.48 17.13
C GLU A 73 -23.92 -4.29 18.28
N VAL A 74 -23.75 -3.20 19.04
CA VAL A 74 -24.66 -2.79 20.09
C VAL A 74 -25.15 -1.39 19.75
N GLY A 75 -26.46 -1.20 19.71
CA GLY A 75 -27.06 0.05 19.30
C GLY A 75 -28.27 0.46 20.14
N ALA A 76 -28.58 1.74 20.03
CA ALA A 76 -29.75 2.35 20.62
C ALA A 76 -30.41 3.24 19.57
N GLU A 77 -31.72 3.12 19.38
CA GLU A 77 -32.48 3.97 18.47
C GLU A 77 -33.59 4.67 19.25
N GLY A 78 -33.90 5.91 18.87
CA GLY A 78 -34.98 6.71 19.47
C GLY A 78 -35.76 7.43 18.38
N GLY A 79 -37.08 7.44 18.49
CA GLY A 79 -37.96 8.06 17.51
C GLY A 79 -39.12 8.77 18.16
N TYR A 80 -39.54 9.89 17.56
CA TYR A 80 -40.77 10.58 17.91
C TYR A 80 -41.50 10.96 16.62
N SER A 81 -42.78 10.61 16.56
CA SER A 81 -43.65 10.90 15.42
C SER A 81 -44.93 11.54 15.92
N ILE A 82 -45.36 12.60 15.23
CA ILE A 82 -46.66 13.22 15.39
C ILE A 82 -47.37 13.11 14.06
N LYS A 83 -48.57 12.53 14.07
CA LYS A 83 -49.44 12.47 12.91
C LYS A 83 -50.78 13.10 13.26
N GLN A 84 -51.20 14.09 12.49
CA GLN A 84 -52.54 14.65 12.55
C GLN A 84 -53.36 13.99 11.44
N ASN A 85 -54.45 13.32 11.81
CA ASN A 85 -55.39 12.76 10.85
C ASN A 85 -56.71 13.56 10.95
N PRO A 86 -56.85 14.63 10.15
CA PRO A 86 -58.09 15.41 10.12
C PRO A 86 -59.23 14.57 9.55
N VAL A 87 -60.43 14.75 10.08
CA VAL A 87 -61.65 14.06 9.63
C VAL A 87 -62.52 15.07 8.88
N ASP A 88 -62.91 14.73 7.65
CA ASP A 88 -63.83 15.58 6.87
C ASP A 88 -65.24 15.49 7.46
N LYS A 89 -66.00 16.59 7.45
CA LYS A 89 -67.39 16.61 7.95
C LYS A 89 -68.34 15.69 7.17
N ASN A 90 -67.97 15.34 5.95
CA ASN A 90 -68.69 14.39 5.10
C ASN A 90 -68.21 12.95 5.31
N ASP A 91 -67.17 12.72 6.12
CA ASP A 91 -66.70 11.39 6.46
C ASP A 91 -67.73 10.68 7.37
N PRO A 92 -68.14 9.44 7.08
CA PRO A 92 -68.99 8.66 7.97
C PRO A 92 -68.45 8.54 9.41
N ALA A 93 -67.12 8.64 9.60
CA ALA A 93 -66.47 8.63 10.92
C ALA A 93 -66.52 9.98 11.65
N TYR A 94 -67.04 11.04 11.03
CA TYR A 94 -67.20 12.36 11.66
C TYR A 94 -68.21 12.33 12.80
N VAL A 95 -69.30 11.57 12.69
CA VAL A 95 -70.28 11.39 13.77
C VAL A 95 -69.94 10.10 14.51
N LEU A 96 -69.37 10.23 15.71
CA LEU A 96 -68.89 9.09 16.50
C LEU A 96 -70.04 8.32 17.16
N ASP A 97 -71.00 9.06 17.70
CA ASP A 97 -72.21 8.51 18.31
C ASP A 97 -73.34 9.56 18.36
N SER A 98 -74.58 9.10 18.47
CA SER A 98 -75.75 9.97 18.62
C SER A 98 -76.83 9.30 19.46
N PHE A 99 -77.23 9.95 20.55
CA PHE A 99 -78.24 9.40 21.47
C PHE A 99 -79.40 10.36 21.69
N PRO A 100 -80.66 9.85 21.69
CA PRO A 100 -81.83 10.66 22.00
C PRO A 100 -81.92 10.95 23.51
N ALA A 101 -82.24 12.19 23.88
CA ALA A 101 -82.54 12.62 25.24
C ALA A 101 -83.80 13.50 25.26
N GLU A 102 -84.38 13.74 26.44
CA GLU A 102 -85.61 14.55 26.59
C GLU A 102 -85.47 15.98 26.07
N ALA A 103 -84.24 16.52 25.97
CA ALA A 103 -83.93 17.86 25.48
C ALA A 103 -83.51 17.92 23.99
N GLY A 104 -83.41 16.78 23.29
CA GLY A 104 -82.94 16.69 21.90
C GLY A 104 -82.04 15.49 21.61
N VAL A 105 -81.48 15.42 20.40
CA VAL A 105 -80.45 14.42 20.04
C VAL A 105 -79.07 14.99 20.35
N PHE A 106 -78.31 14.28 21.18
CA PHE A 106 -76.94 14.61 21.49
C PHE A 106 -76.00 13.82 20.59
N SER A 107 -75.19 14.53 19.80
CA SER A 107 -74.16 13.93 18.94
C SER A 107 -72.75 14.28 19.43
N VAL A 108 -71.84 13.31 19.27
CA VAL A 108 -70.38 13.47 19.47
C VAL A 108 -69.74 13.41 18.09
N TYR A 109 -68.92 14.42 17.76
CA TYR A 109 -68.19 14.49 16.51
C TYR A 109 -66.69 14.30 16.76
N SER A 110 -65.97 13.73 15.80
CA SER A 110 -64.51 13.62 15.81
C SER A 110 -63.94 14.51 14.71
N ASP A 111 -63.34 15.64 15.07
CA ASP A 111 -62.82 16.62 14.12
C ASP A 111 -61.41 16.27 13.62
N ASN A 112 -60.59 15.69 14.50
CA ASN A 112 -59.20 15.32 14.21
C ASN A 112 -58.75 14.22 15.18
N THR A 113 -57.73 13.45 14.80
CA THR A 113 -57.00 12.59 15.73
C THR A 113 -55.52 12.94 15.67
N LEU A 114 -54.95 13.25 16.84
CA LEU A 114 -53.52 13.49 16.99
C LEU A 114 -52.87 12.21 17.54
N ASP A 115 -52.17 11.50 16.67
CA ASP A 115 -51.38 10.32 17.04
C ASP A 115 -49.95 10.76 17.37
N GLN A 116 -49.56 10.61 18.63
CA GLN A 116 -48.19 10.80 19.08
C GLN A 116 -47.56 9.44 19.40
N GLN A 117 -46.44 9.15 18.76
CA GLN A 117 -45.68 7.94 19.01
C GLN A 117 -44.26 8.29 19.45
N THR A 118 -43.85 7.78 20.60
CA THR A 118 -42.45 7.81 21.06
C THR A 118 -41.94 6.38 21.09
N SER A 119 -40.78 6.10 20.50
CA SER A 119 -40.15 4.78 20.55
C SER A 119 -38.70 4.88 20.99
N GLY A 120 -38.24 3.86 21.70
CA GLY A 120 -36.84 3.65 22.02
C GLY A 120 -36.51 2.18 21.87
N SER A 121 -35.34 1.84 21.35
CA SER A 121 -34.85 0.47 21.28
C SER A 121 -33.41 0.38 21.76
N LEU A 122 -33.07 -0.72 22.42
CA LEU A 122 -31.71 -1.15 22.68
C LEU A 122 -31.54 -2.51 22.00
N PHE A 123 -30.47 -2.71 21.25
CA PHE A 123 -30.25 -3.97 20.56
C PHE A 123 -28.80 -4.42 20.56
N VAL A 124 -28.63 -5.72 20.41
CA VAL A 124 -27.37 -6.39 20.15
C VAL A 124 -27.57 -7.23 18.89
N GLN A 125 -26.74 -7.03 17.87
CA GLN A 125 -26.79 -7.80 16.64
C GLN A 125 -25.44 -8.37 16.22
N LYS A 126 -25.46 -9.51 15.53
CA LYS A 126 -24.27 -10.21 15.05
C LYS A 126 -24.54 -10.86 13.69
N LEU A 127 -23.63 -10.63 12.75
CA LEU A 127 -23.55 -11.38 11.50
C LEU A 127 -22.52 -12.50 11.66
N PHE A 128 -22.92 -13.73 11.42
CA PHE A 128 -22.02 -14.88 11.40
C PHE A 128 -21.40 -15.04 10.02
N GLY A 129 -20.17 -15.54 9.96
CA GLY A 129 -19.43 -15.70 8.70
C GLY A 129 -20.06 -16.66 7.68
N PHE A 130 -21.13 -17.39 8.05
CA PHE A 130 -21.92 -18.20 7.12
C PHE A 130 -23.21 -17.50 6.66
N GLY A 131 -23.44 -16.23 7.01
CA GLY A 131 -24.54 -15.39 6.52
C GLY A 131 -25.74 -15.22 7.46
N LEU A 132 -25.82 -15.97 8.57
CA LEU A 132 -26.88 -15.76 9.56
C LEU A 132 -26.70 -14.44 10.29
N GLN A 133 -27.75 -13.63 10.35
CA GLN A 133 -27.83 -12.45 11.21
C GLN A 133 -28.72 -12.78 12.41
N SER A 134 -28.25 -12.45 13.61
CA SER A 134 -29.02 -12.53 14.85
C SER A 134 -29.15 -11.14 15.46
N ARG A 135 -30.33 -10.75 15.89
CA ARG A 135 -30.62 -9.47 16.56
C ARG A 135 -31.48 -9.72 17.79
N LEU A 136 -30.95 -9.40 18.96
CA LEU A 136 -31.69 -9.35 20.22
C LEU A 136 -32.01 -7.88 20.51
N ALA A 137 -33.27 -7.52 20.66
CA ALA A 137 -33.71 -6.16 20.90
C ALA A 137 -34.70 -6.06 22.07
N TYR A 138 -34.63 -4.94 22.80
CA TYR A 138 -35.67 -4.48 23.70
C TYR A 138 -36.20 -3.15 23.19
N THR A 139 -37.45 -3.14 22.75
CA THR A 139 -38.11 -1.97 22.16
C THR A 139 -39.25 -1.51 23.06
N VAL A 140 -39.27 -0.24 23.40
CA VAL A 140 -40.38 0.42 24.09
C VAL A 140 -41.06 1.40 23.16
N THR A 141 -42.39 1.37 23.12
CA THR A 141 -43.20 2.27 22.30
C THR A 141 -44.33 2.84 23.13
N ARG A 142 -44.47 4.16 23.14
CA ARG A 142 -45.60 4.88 23.70
C ARG A 142 -46.45 5.42 22.57
N GLN A 143 -47.72 5.06 22.57
CA GLN A 143 -48.73 5.59 21.64
C GLN A 143 -49.77 6.38 22.45
N LYS A 144 -49.85 7.68 22.21
CA LYS A 144 -50.93 8.53 22.72
C LYS A 144 -51.74 8.99 21.52
N ASN A 145 -52.96 8.48 21.40
CA ASN A 145 -53.93 8.99 20.43
C ASN A 145 -54.85 9.95 21.18
N THR A 146 -54.73 11.24 20.90
CA THR A 146 -55.62 12.27 21.44
C THR A 146 -56.64 12.64 20.37
N PRO A 147 -57.86 12.10 20.43
CA PRO A 147 -58.95 12.52 19.57
C PRO A 147 -59.42 13.93 19.97
N ASP A 148 -59.74 14.75 18.98
CA ASP A 148 -60.36 16.06 19.14
C ASP A 148 -61.88 15.90 18.92
N TYR A 149 -62.63 15.89 20.02
CA TYR A 149 -64.07 15.69 20.00
C TYR A 149 -64.81 17.02 20.14
N SER A 150 -65.77 17.27 19.24
CA SER A 150 -66.77 18.32 19.44
C SER A 150 -68.13 17.74 19.81
N TYR A 151 -68.88 18.50 20.60
CA TYR A 151 -70.16 18.06 21.17
C TYR A 151 -71.27 19.01 20.73
N SER A 152 -72.43 18.45 20.41
CA SER A 152 -73.66 19.21 20.15
C SER A 152 -74.04 20.14 21.32
N ALA A 153 -74.77 21.22 21.02
CA ALA A 153 -75.15 22.21 22.03
C ALA A 153 -75.98 21.60 23.17
N GLY A 154 -75.64 21.91 24.43
CA GLY A 154 -76.33 21.40 25.61
C GLY A 154 -75.88 19.99 26.07
N PHE A 155 -74.83 19.43 25.47
CA PHE A 155 -74.30 18.12 25.85
C PHE A 155 -73.87 18.09 27.33
N PRO A 156 -74.35 17.13 28.15
CA PRO A 156 -74.01 17.06 29.57
C PRO A 156 -72.51 16.83 29.80
N GLU A 157 -71.90 17.62 30.67
CA GLU A 157 -70.46 17.54 30.99
C GLU A 157 -70.06 16.16 31.51
N SER A 158 -70.94 15.50 32.27
CA SER A 158 -70.70 14.17 32.84
C SER A 158 -70.58 13.05 31.80
N LEU A 159 -71.04 13.28 30.56
CA LEU A 159 -71.04 12.31 29.48
C LEU A 159 -69.94 12.56 28.44
N LYS A 160 -69.15 13.62 28.59
CA LYS A 160 -68.02 13.87 27.69
C LYS A 160 -67.00 12.74 27.80
N LEU A 161 -66.51 12.29 26.64
CA LEU A 161 -65.50 11.24 26.57
C LEU A 161 -64.21 11.77 27.20
N LYS A 162 -63.65 10.99 28.14
CA LYS A 162 -62.33 11.28 28.71
C LYS A 162 -61.27 10.98 27.68
N GLU A 163 -60.21 11.80 27.66
CA GLU A 163 -59.02 11.49 26.88
C GLU A 163 -58.48 10.10 27.26
N PRO A 164 -58.21 9.22 26.28
CA PRO A 164 -57.64 7.93 26.58
C PRO A 164 -56.20 8.09 27.10
N GLU A 165 -55.85 7.31 28.12
CA GLU A 165 -54.46 7.25 28.59
C GLU A 165 -53.54 6.74 27.48
N ALA A 166 -52.30 7.22 27.47
CA ALA A 166 -51.28 6.70 26.58
C ALA A 166 -51.04 5.20 26.83
N ARG A 167 -50.91 4.46 25.74
CA ARG A 167 -50.60 3.04 25.78
C ARG A 167 -49.10 2.85 25.60
N ASN A 168 -48.46 2.21 26.57
CA ASN A 168 -47.05 1.86 26.53
C ASN A 168 -46.91 0.38 26.21
N TYR A 169 -45.97 0.05 25.34
CA TYR A 169 -45.60 -1.31 24.95
C TYR A 169 -44.13 -1.50 25.21
N GLY A 170 -43.76 -2.68 25.69
CA GLY A 170 -42.37 -3.12 25.76
C GLY A 170 -42.25 -4.50 25.15
N THR A 171 -41.35 -4.66 24.18
CA THR A 171 -41.16 -5.89 23.44
C THR A 171 -39.71 -6.32 23.56
N VAL A 172 -39.48 -7.55 24.04
CA VAL A 172 -38.18 -8.24 23.88
C VAL A 172 -38.31 -9.12 22.65
N SER A 173 -37.42 -9.00 21.67
CA SER A 173 -37.40 -9.85 20.47
C SER A 173 -36.01 -10.40 20.18
N LEU A 174 -35.95 -11.66 19.75
CA LEU A 174 -34.81 -12.29 19.11
C LEU A 174 -35.21 -12.59 17.66
N GLU A 175 -34.52 -11.96 16.72
CA GLU A 175 -34.70 -12.12 15.29
C GLU A 175 -33.49 -12.82 14.69
N LEU A 176 -33.74 -13.83 13.87
CA LEU A 176 -32.77 -14.58 13.09
C LEU A 176 -33.11 -14.39 11.61
N SER A 177 -32.14 -13.98 10.80
CA SER A 177 -32.32 -13.74 9.37
C SER A 177 -31.23 -14.46 8.59
N LEU A 178 -31.61 -15.36 7.68
CA LEU A 178 -30.69 -16.16 6.88
C LEU A 178 -30.97 -15.96 5.37
N PRO A 179 -30.08 -15.27 4.64
CA PRO A 179 -30.19 -15.11 3.19
C PRO A 179 -29.73 -16.41 2.49
N LEU A 180 -30.66 -17.32 2.23
CA LEU A 180 -30.43 -18.72 1.83
C LEU A 180 -29.48 -18.88 0.63
N PHE A 181 -29.66 -18.11 -0.44
CA PHE A 181 -28.85 -18.25 -1.67
C PHE A 181 -27.48 -17.56 -1.60
N LYS A 182 -27.23 -16.81 -0.52
CA LYS A 182 -26.04 -15.99 -0.28
C LYS A 182 -25.33 -16.37 1.03
N SER A 183 -25.65 -17.53 1.60
CA SER A 183 -25.15 -18.04 2.88
C SER A 183 -24.34 -19.32 2.69
N PHE A 184 -23.76 -19.83 3.80
CA PHE A 184 -22.95 -21.05 3.90
C PHE A 184 -21.53 -20.90 3.31
N ASN A 185 -21.01 -21.94 2.64
CA ASN A 185 -19.62 -21.98 2.17
C ASN A 185 -19.27 -20.84 1.19
N ASP A 186 -20.23 -20.38 0.39
CA ASP A 186 -20.06 -19.25 -0.53
C ASP A 186 -20.78 -17.99 0.00
N SER A 187 -20.79 -17.78 1.31
CA SER A 187 -21.43 -16.58 1.84
C SER A 187 -20.71 -15.32 1.34
N LEU A 188 -21.47 -14.26 1.07
CA LEU A 188 -20.87 -12.99 0.64
C LEU A 188 -19.87 -12.46 1.69
N ALA A 189 -20.17 -12.64 2.97
CA ALA A 189 -19.31 -12.19 4.06
C ALA A 189 -17.98 -12.96 4.12
N SER A 190 -18.01 -14.29 3.97
CA SER A 190 -16.79 -15.11 3.94
C SER A 190 -15.94 -14.79 2.71
N LEU A 191 -16.55 -14.68 1.53
CA LEU A 191 -15.84 -14.37 0.29
C LEU A 191 -15.22 -12.96 0.31
N GLN A 192 -15.90 -11.96 0.88
CA GLN A 192 -15.35 -10.62 1.08
C GLN A 192 -14.15 -10.63 2.04
N LEU A 193 -14.23 -11.41 3.12
CA LEU A 193 -13.12 -11.56 4.06
C LEU A 193 -11.91 -12.26 3.43
N GLU A 194 -12.15 -13.31 2.64
CA GLU A 194 -11.10 -14.03 1.90
C GLU A 194 -10.44 -13.14 0.83
N SER A 195 -11.24 -12.38 0.06
CA SER A 195 -10.73 -11.40 -0.91
C SER A 195 -9.88 -10.34 -0.23
N ALA A 196 -10.34 -9.77 0.88
CA ALA A 196 -9.56 -8.79 1.64
C ALA A 196 -8.25 -9.38 2.21
N LYS A 197 -8.25 -10.67 2.59
CA LYS A 197 -7.04 -11.37 3.03
C LYS A 197 -6.05 -11.58 1.88
N ALA A 198 -6.50 -12.05 0.73
CA ALA A 198 -5.66 -12.19 -0.47
C ALA A 198 -5.05 -10.84 -0.87
N TYR A 199 -5.84 -9.76 -0.79
CA TYR A 199 -5.36 -8.40 -1.05
C TYR A 199 -4.28 -7.93 -0.07
N ILE A 200 -4.35 -8.26 1.23
CA ILE A 200 -3.23 -7.95 2.15
C ILE A 200 -1.95 -8.67 1.72
N GLU A 201 -2.04 -9.96 1.41
CA GLU A 201 -0.87 -10.75 1.03
C GLU A 201 -0.26 -10.26 -0.29
N GLN A 202 -1.09 -9.80 -1.23
CA GLN A 202 -0.64 -9.06 -2.42
C GLN A 202 0.16 -7.82 -2.01
N MET A 203 -0.41 -6.95 -1.17
CA MET A 203 0.23 -5.69 -0.77
C MET A 203 1.53 -5.90 0.01
N ARG A 204 1.64 -7.00 0.76
CA ARG A 204 2.89 -7.42 1.40
C ARG A 204 3.94 -7.81 0.36
N ALA A 205 3.58 -8.65 -0.61
CA ALA A 205 4.49 -9.04 -1.69
C ALA A 205 4.93 -7.82 -2.53
N ASP A 206 4.02 -6.88 -2.82
CA ASP A 206 4.36 -5.62 -3.49
C ASP A 206 5.36 -4.76 -2.68
N LEU A 207 5.24 -4.74 -1.35
CA LEU A 207 6.20 -4.04 -0.48
C LEU A 207 7.57 -4.66 -0.58
N GLU A 208 7.65 -5.98 -0.49
CA GLU A 208 8.91 -6.68 -0.61
C GLU A 208 9.53 -6.49 -2.00
N ASP A 209 8.76 -6.62 -3.08
CA ASP A 209 9.23 -6.32 -4.44
C ASP A 209 9.75 -4.89 -4.59
N THR A 210 9.04 -3.90 -4.01
CA THR A 210 9.47 -2.49 -4.00
C THR A 210 10.80 -2.31 -3.26
N ILE A 211 11.00 -3.00 -2.14
CA ILE A 211 12.29 -2.99 -1.42
C ILE A 211 13.38 -3.57 -2.31
N SER A 212 13.14 -4.72 -2.95
CA SER A 212 14.07 -5.38 -3.88
C SER A 212 14.51 -4.45 -5.02
N LYS A 213 13.54 -3.81 -5.69
CA LYS A 213 13.78 -2.84 -6.75
C LYS A 213 14.56 -1.63 -6.26
N THR A 214 14.25 -1.14 -5.06
CA THR A 214 14.98 -0.01 -4.44
C THR A 214 16.42 -0.40 -4.16
N VAL A 215 16.68 -1.57 -3.58
CA VAL A 215 18.06 -2.07 -3.33
C VAL A 215 18.85 -2.15 -4.63
N MET A 216 18.23 -2.67 -5.70
CA MET A 216 18.84 -2.74 -7.02
C MET A 216 19.21 -1.35 -7.57
N GLU A 217 18.26 -0.42 -7.53
CA GLU A 217 18.44 0.91 -8.08
C GLU A 217 19.44 1.75 -7.28
N VAL A 218 19.43 1.63 -5.94
CA VAL A 218 20.42 2.23 -5.06
C VAL A 218 21.81 1.70 -5.37
N SER A 219 21.94 0.38 -5.53
CA SER A 219 23.23 -0.25 -5.88
C SER A 219 23.77 0.29 -7.20
N ARG A 220 22.92 0.40 -8.22
CA ARG A 220 23.28 0.97 -9.53
C ARG A 220 23.72 2.42 -9.43
N LYS A 221 22.96 3.26 -8.71
CA LYS A 221 23.29 4.68 -8.50
C LYS A 221 24.55 4.87 -7.66
N TYR A 222 24.75 4.04 -6.64
CA TYR A 222 25.95 4.02 -5.81
C TYR A 222 27.19 3.70 -6.64
N TYR A 223 27.17 2.62 -7.44
CA TYR A 223 28.31 2.28 -8.29
C TYR A 223 28.59 3.32 -9.37
N LYS A 224 27.55 3.97 -9.93
CA LYS A 224 27.72 5.12 -10.84
C LYS A 224 28.43 6.28 -10.12
N TYR A 225 28.00 6.60 -8.90
CA TYR A 225 28.61 7.65 -8.08
C TYR A 225 30.08 7.33 -7.75
N PHE A 226 30.35 6.08 -7.37
CA PHE A 226 31.69 5.58 -7.11
C PHE A 226 32.60 5.71 -8.35
N LEU A 227 32.14 5.20 -9.51
CA LEU A 227 32.87 5.26 -10.77
C LEU A 227 33.19 6.70 -11.17
N SER A 228 32.20 7.60 -11.08
CA SER A 228 32.40 9.01 -11.40
C SER A 228 33.37 9.69 -10.43
N CYS A 229 33.41 9.32 -9.15
CA CYS A 229 34.44 9.85 -8.25
C CYS A 229 35.84 9.37 -8.63
N ASN A 230 36.01 8.07 -8.88
CA ASN A 230 37.31 7.53 -9.28
C ASN A 230 37.82 8.16 -10.58
N TYR A 231 36.94 8.30 -11.57
CA TYR A 231 37.30 8.95 -12.84
C TYR A 231 37.70 10.42 -12.63
N MET A 232 36.96 11.17 -11.81
CA MET A 232 37.31 12.55 -11.45
C MET A 232 38.68 12.64 -10.77
N GLN A 233 38.97 11.77 -9.80
CA GLN A 233 40.27 11.74 -9.12
C GLN A 233 41.41 11.36 -10.07
N LEU A 234 41.20 10.40 -10.96
CA LEU A 234 42.17 9.96 -11.95
C LEU A 234 42.55 11.09 -12.91
N VAL A 235 41.55 11.78 -13.49
CA VAL A 235 41.78 12.90 -14.41
C VAL A 235 42.41 14.11 -13.70
N SER A 236 42.04 14.35 -12.44
CA SER A 236 42.65 15.41 -11.61
C SER A 236 44.11 15.11 -11.26
N SER A 237 44.44 13.87 -10.94
CA SER A 237 45.83 13.41 -10.72
C SER A 237 46.65 13.54 -12.00
N LEU A 238 46.08 13.19 -13.16
CA LEU A 238 46.75 13.40 -14.44
C LEU A 238 46.97 14.89 -14.73
N GLN A 239 46.00 15.76 -14.42
CA GLN A 239 46.14 17.21 -14.61
C GLN A 239 47.37 17.75 -13.87
N GLN A 240 47.53 17.36 -12.59
CA GLN A 240 48.69 17.75 -11.79
C GLN A 240 50.01 17.26 -12.42
N LYS A 241 50.04 16.01 -12.90
CA LYS A 241 51.22 15.45 -13.60
C LYS A 241 51.52 16.20 -14.90
N ILE A 242 50.52 16.57 -15.69
CA ILE A 242 50.69 17.35 -16.93
C ILE A 242 51.24 18.74 -16.61
N GLU A 243 50.73 19.41 -15.58
CA GLU A 243 51.23 20.72 -15.13
C GLU A 243 52.70 20.66 -14.69
N GLU A 244 53.08 19.63 -13.95
CA GLU A 244 54.48 19.39 -13.58
C GLU A 244 55.37 19.12 -14.80
N ARG A 245 54.91 18.30 -15.74
CA ARG A 245 55.62 18.03 -17.01
C ARG A 245 55.80 19.31 -17.83
N ASN A 246 54.78 20.16 -17.90
CA ASN A 246 54.85 21.45 -18.59
C ASN A 246 55.90 22.38 -17.96
N LYS A 247 55.96 22.46 -16.64
CA LYS A 247 57.01 23.22 -15.92
C LYS A 247 58.40 22.67 -16.23
N ASN A 248 58.56 21.35 -16.30
CA ASN A 248 59.85 20.70 -16.59
C ASN A 248 60.26 20.81 -18.07
N MET A 249 59.30 21.02 -18.98
CA MET A 249 59.55 21.11 -20.42
C MET A 249 60.50 22.27 -20.79
N ASP A 250 60.41 23.41 -20.11
CA ASP A 250 61.29 24.56 -20.35
C ASP A 250 62.77 24.20 -20.12
N THR A 251 63.04 23.33 -19.13
CA THR A 251 64.40 22.85 -18.85
C THR A 251 64.91 21.98 -20.00
N LEU A 252 64.07 21.08 -20.51
CA LEU A 252 64.42 20.20 -21.64
C LEU A 252 64.64 20.98 -22.94
N ILE A 253 63.90 22.08 -23.15
CA ILE A 253 64.08 22.98 -24.30
C ILE A 253 65.40 23.74 -24.20
N ARG A 254 65.72 24.31 -23.02
CA ARG A 254 66.99 25.01 -22.80
C ARG A 254 68.20 24.08 -22.94
N ALA A 255 68.04 22.81 -22.56
CA ALA A 255 69.03 21.76 -22.74
C ALA A 255 69.14 21.24 -24.18
N GLY A 256 68.31 21.73 -25.11
CA GLY A 256 68.32 21.31 -26.52
C GLY A 256 67.73 19.92 -26.78
N VAL A 257 67.08 19.30 -25.78
CA VAL A 257 66.49 17.95 -25.87
C VAL A 257 65.08 17.97 -26.49
N ARG A 258 64.40 19.12 -26.43
CA ARG A 258 63.01 19.31 -26.90
C ARG A 258 62.82 20.59 -27.69
N SER A 259 61.80 20.61 -28.54
CA SER A 259 61.45 21.75 -29.38
C SER A 259 60.40 22.65 -28.73
N LYS A 260 60.25 23.88 -29.24
CA LYS A 260 59.12 24.76 -28.85
C LYS A 260 57.77 24.21 -29.31
N ASN A 261 57.73 23.40 -30.37
CA ASN A 261 56.50 22.76 -30.84
C ASN A 261 56.00 21.73 -29.83
N ASP A 262 56.91 20.98 -29.21
CA ASP A 262 56.59 20.02 -28.14
C ASP A 262 55.92 20.71 -26.93
N LEU A 263 56.38 21.91 -26.57
CA LEU A 263 55.74 22.73 -25.53
C LEU A 263 54.35 23.20 -25.94
N LEU A 264 54.14 23.56 -27.21
CA LEU A 264 52.80 23.93 -27.69
C LEU A 264 51.84 22.75 -27.62
N ALA A 265 52.27 21.56 -28.05
CA ALA A 265 51.47 20.33 -27.95
C ALA A 265 51.10 20.00 -26.50
N MET A 266 52.06 20.09 -25.57
CA MET A 266 51.81 19.83 -24.15
C MET A 266 50.86 20.87 -23.51
N ARG A 267 50.92 22.13 -23.94
CA ARG A 267 49.96 23.17 -23.51
C ARG A 267 48.56 22.95 -24.07
N VAL A 268 48.43 22.45 -25.31
CA VAL A 268 47.13 22.06 -25.86
C VAL A 268 46.54 20.91 -25.04
N ASN A 269 47.35 19.89 -24.75
CA ASN A 269 46.92 18.75 -23.94
C ASN A 269 46.54 19.15 -22.50
N GLU A 270 47.27 20.07 -21.87
CA GLU A 270 46.90 20.63 -20.57
C GLU A 270 45.52 21.27 -20.59
N ARG A 271 45.21 22.06 -21.63
CA ARG A 271 43.88 22.69 -21.76
C ARG A 271 42.78 21.67 -22.02
N GLU A 272 43.06 20.63 -22.79
CA GLU A 272 42.14 19.53 -23.04
C GLU A 272 41.88 18.71 -21.77
N ASN A 273 42.92 18.36 -21.02
CA ASN A 273 42.79 17.61 -19.78
C ASN A 273 42.10 18.44 -18.68
N HIS A 274 42.34 19.76 -18.63
CA HIS A 274 41.57 20.66 -17.78
C HIS A 274 40.07 20.62 -18.13
N ARG A 275 39.70 20.67 -19.42
CA ARG A 275 38.30 20.51 -19.84
C ARG A 275 37.74 19.14 -19.42
N ASN A 276 38.53 18.08 -19.54
CA ASN A 276 38.12 16.73 -19.13
C ASN A 276 37.94 16.64 -17.61
N ALA A 277 38.76 17.30 -16.81
CA ALA A 277 38.62 17.37 -15.35
C ALA A 277 37.34 18.09 -14.94
N GLU A 278 37.02 19.23 -15.56
CA GLU A 278 35.76 19.95 -15.34
C GLU A 278 34.55 19.08 -15.71
N ASN A 279 34.60 18.39 -16.85
CA ASN A 279 33.55 17.46 -17.26
C ASN A 279 33.38 16.29 -16.27
N ALA A 280 34.48 15.72 -15.78
CA ALA A 280 34.45 14.65 -14.78
C ALA A 280 33.84 15.14 -13.46
N ASN A 281 34.13 16.39 -13.05
CA ASN A 281 33.53 17.02 -11.88
C ASN A 281 32.00 17.19 -12.05
N VAL A 282 31.54 17.63 -13.22
CA VAL A 282 30.10 17.71 -13.54
C VAL A 282 29.44 16.33 -13.46
N GLN A 283 30.07 15.28 -14.00
CA GLN A 283 29.54 13.92 -13.94
C GLN A 283 29.48 13.38 -12.51
N PHE A 284 30.52 13.65 -11.70
CA PHE A 284 30.54 13.30 -10.28
C PHE A 284 29.40 13.97 -9.51
N HIS A 285 29.20 15.28 -9.69
CA HIS A 285 28.09 16.00 -9.07
C HIS A 285 26.73 15.48 -9.54
N SER A 286 26.57 15.18 -10.83
CA SER A 286 25.34 14.58 -11.35
C SER A 286 25.05 13.21 -10.73
N ALA A 287 26.05 12.32 -10.65
CA ALA A 287 25.89 11.00 -10.04
C ALA A 287 25.60 11.09 -8.53
N LYS A 288 26.19 12.08 -7.84
CA LYS A 288 25.88 12.39 -6.44
C LYS A 288 24.40 12.75 -6.27
N MET A 289 23.89 13.67 -7.09
CA MET A 289 22.48 14.10 -7.03
C MET A 289 21.53 12.94 -7.36
N ASP A 290 21.86 12.12 -8.38
CA ASP A 290 21.08 10.94 -8.73
C ASP A 290 20.92 9.96 -7.55
N LEU A 291 21.99 9.78 -6.77
CA LEU A 291 21.99 8.95 -5.57
C LEU A 291 21.21 9.62 -4.42
N MET A 292 21.41 10.91 -4.19
CA MET A 292 20.67 11.64 -3.14
C MET A 292 19.16 11.55 -3.30
N VAL A 293 18.65 11.62 -4.53
CA VAL A 293 17.22 11.50 -4.83
C VAL A 293 16.66 10.17 -4.34
N ILE A 294 17.33 9.05 -4.60
CA ILE A 294 16.84 7.73 -4.19
C ILE A 294 17.00 7.48 -2.68
N LEU A 295 18.03 8.08 -2.08
CA LEU A 295 18.27 8.06 -0.63
C LEU A 295 17.30 8.96 0.15
N GLY A 296 16.56 9.84 -0.53
CA GLY A 296 15.65 10.80 0.10
C GLY A 296 16.37 11.92 0.86
N ILE A 297 17.62 12.25 0.47
CA ILE A 297 18.43 13.30 1.10
C ILE A 297 18.35 14.58 0.28
N THR A 298 18.19 15.72 0.94
CA THR A 298 18.15 17.04 0.29
C THR A 298 19.45 17.83 0.43
N ASP A 299 20.23 17.59 1.49
CA ASP A 299 21.48 18.28 1.74
C ASP A 299 22.69 17.51 1.15
N PRO A 300 23.40 18.08 0.14
CA PRO A 300 24.56 17.43 -0.46
C PRO A 300 25.77 17.31 0.47
N SER A 301 25.85 18.10 1.55
CA SER A 301 26.99 18.06 2.48
C SER A 301 27.04 16.76 3.29
N VAL A 302 25.89 16.10 3.44
CA VAL A 302 25.69 14.90 4.25
C VAL A 302 26.30 13.64 3.62
N LEU A 303 26.57 13.67 2.31
CA LEU A 303 27.04 12.49 1.58
C LEU A 303 28.56 12.58 1.30
N PRO A 304 29.40 11.81 2.03
CA PRO A 304 30.84 11.82 1.84
C PRO A 304 31.25 11.15 0.51
N PRO A 305 32.38 11.55 -0.08
CA PRO A 305 32.88 10.96 -1.32
C PRO A 305 33.32 9.49 -1.11
N PRO A 306 32.98 8.56 -2.02
CA PRO A 306 33.17 7.12 -1.83
C PRO A 306 34.57 6.63 -2.26
N CYS A 307 35.34 7.51 -2.92
CA CYS A 307 36.61 7.23 -3.61
C CYS A 307 37.84 7.11 -2.71
N HIS A 308 37.72 7.29 -1.39
CA HIS A 308 38.80 6.92 -0.47
C HIS A 308 38.84 5.41 -0.17
N ASN A 309 37.77 4.68 -0.52
CA ASN A 309 37.77 3.22 -0.45
C ASN A 309 38.40 2.66 -1.71
N SER A 310 39.54 1.99 -1.57
CA SER A 310 39.99 1.04 -2.59
C SER A 310 38.84 0.07 -2.86
N PHE A 311 38.51 -0.14 -4.14
CA PHE A 311 37.51 -1.13 -4.52
C PHE A 311 37.84 -2.45 -3.81
N PRO A 312 36.89 -3.10 -3.11
CA PRO A 312 37.18 -4.38 -2.49
C PRO A 312 37.72 -5.32 -3.57
N LYS A 313 38.87 -5.96 -3.33
CA LYS A 313 39.33 -7.01 -4.23
C LYS A 313 38.33 -8.16 -4.11
N ILE A 314 37.53 -8.35 -5.15
CA ILE A 314 36.50 -9.39 -5.20
C ILE A 314 37.14 -10.61 -5.84
N ASP A 315 37.07 -11.75 -5.16
CA ASP A 315 37.42 -13.03 -5.76
C ASP A 315 36.29 -13.45 -6.72
N ILE A 316 36.53 -13.27 -8.01
CA ILE A 316 35.58 -13.53 -9.09
C ILE A 316 35.52 -15.05 -9.39
N GLU A 317 36.47 -15.84 -8.89
CA GLU A 317 36.56 -17.27 -9.17
C GLU A 317 35.70 -18.12 -8.23
N GLU A 318 35.42 -17.63 -7.03
CA GLU A 318 34.65 -18.39 -6.04
C GLU A 318 33.14 -18.44 -6.35
N ALA A 319 32.62 -17.44 -7.05
CA ALA A 319 31.20 -17.32 -7.33
C ALA A 319 30.75 -18.26 -8.48
N LYS A 320 29.97 -19.29 -8.13
CA LYS A 320 29.34 -20.22 -9.08
C LYS A 320 27.89 -19.83 -9.34
N PHE A 321 27.58 -19.53 -10.59
CA PHE A 321 26.22 -19.27 -11.07
C PHE A 321 25.85 -20.33 -12.11
N LEU A 322 24.56 -20.59 -12.26
CA LEU A 322 24.07 -21.48 -13.31
C LEU A 322 24.30 -20.83 -14.68
N GLU A 323 24.78 -21.62 -15.64
CA GLU A 323 24.90 -21.21 -17.03
C GLU A 323 23.51 -21.13 -17.70
N GLU A 324 23.43 -20.41 -18.83
CA GLU A 324 22.16 -20.26 -19.57
C GLU A 324 21.52 -21.61 -19.93
N SER A 325 22.34 -22.60 -20.29
CA SER A 325 21.91 -23.95 -20.65
C SER A 325 21.38 -24.77 -19.47
N GLU A 326 21.69 -24.37 -18.24
CA GLU A 326 21.28 -25.06 -17.00
C GLU A 326 19.95 -24.51 -16.45
N ILE A 327 19.43 -23.41 -17.01
CA ILE A 327 18.12 -22.83 -16.63
C ILE A 327 17.00 -23.63 -17.30
N ASP A 328 16.55 -24.67 -16.60
CA ASP A 328 15.43 -25.51 -17.00
C ASP A 328 14.08 -25.08 -16.41
N SER A 329 13.01 -25.75 -16.80
CA SER A 329 11.65 -25.46 -16.32
C SER A 329 11.50 -25.69 -14.81
N ALA A 330 12.25 -26.64 -14.22
CA ALA A 330 12.17 -26.97 -12.81
C ALA A 330 12.83 -25.88 -11.93
N PHE A 331 13.94 -25.31 -12.40
CA PHE A 331 14.55 -24.14 -11.78
C PHE A 331 13.63 -22.92 -11.86
N LEU A 332 13.06 -22.65 -13.03
CA LEU A 332 12.14 -21.53 -13.22
C LEU A 332 10.91 -21.63 -12.30
N GLU A 333 10.37 -22.83 -12.08
CA GLU A 333 9.25 -23.03 -11.15
C GLU A 333 9.61 -22.62 -9.71
N LYS A 334 10.82 -22.94 -9.24
CA LYS A 334 11.31 -22.50 -7.92
C LYS A 334 11.46 -20.98 -7.85
N VAL A 335 11.96 -20.36 -8.92
CA VAL A 335 12.09 -18.89 -9.00
C VAL A 335 10.72 -18.21 -8.96
N ILE A 336 9.75 -18.71 -9.73
CA ILE A 336 8.36 -18.23 -9.77
C ILE A 336 7.72 -18.27 -8.37
N GLN A 337 8.04 -19.28 -7.56
CA GLN A 337 7.50 -19.40 -6.19
C GLN A 337 8.09 -18.38 -5.21
N ARG A 338 9.32 -17.91 -5.45
CA ARG A 338 10.05 -16.99 -4.55
C ARG A 338 9.90 -15.53 -4.95
N ARG A 339 9.71 -15.23 -6.23
CA ARG A 339 9.78 -13.87 -6.75
C ARG A 339 8.54 -13.06 -6.36
N ASN A 340 8.74 -11.94 -5.67
CA ASN A 340 7.68 -11.21 -5.00
C ASN A 340 6.68 -10.50 -5.94
N ASP A 341 7.11 -10.02 -7.11
CA ASP A 341 6.20 -9.49 -8.15
C ASP A 341 5.24 -10.59 -8.66
N ILE A 342 5.73 -11.81 -8.87
CA ILE A 342 4.92 -12.96 -9.29
C ILE A 342 3.99 -13.44 -8.16
N VAL A 343 4.49 -13.48 -6.92
CA VAL A 343 3.67 -13.81 -5.74
C VAL A 343 2.54 -12.80 -5.58
N SER A 344 2.83 -11.50 -5.75
CA SER A 344 1.84 -10.43 -5.73
C SER A 344 0.77 -10.63 -6.82
N LEU A 345 1.17 -10.85 -8.07
CA LEU A 345 0.24 -11.10 -9.18
C LEU A 345 -0.66 -12.31 -8.91
N ARG A 346 -0.11 -13.40 -8.37
CA ARG A 346 -0.90 -14.58 -7.98
C ARG A 346 -1.93 -14.25 -6.89
N LYS A 347 -1.57 -13.42 -5.91
CA LYS A 347 -2.50 -12.96 -4.87
C LYS A 347 -3.55 -11.99 -5.39
N SER A 348 -3.19 -11.18 -6.39
CA SER A 348 -4.14 -10.35 -7.14
C SER A 348 -5.14 -11.22 -7.91
N ILE A 349 -4.68 -12.26 -8.61
CA ILE A 349 -5.53 -13.26 -9.29
C ILE A 349 -6.47 -13.95 -8.28
N GLU A 350 -5.95 -14.38 -7.13
CA GLU A 350 -6.76 -14.99 -6.07
C GLU A 350 -7.85 -14.02 -5.59
N SER A 351 -7.52 -12.75 -5.36
CA SER A 351 -8.49 -11.72 -4.99
C SER A 351 -9.56 -11.49 -6.07
N ALA A 352 -9.15 -11.40 -7.34
CA ALA A 352 -10.04 -11.22 -8.48
C ALA A 352 -10.95 -12.44 -8.69
N GLU A 353 -10.45 -13.65 -8.45
CA GLU A 353 -11.24 -14.88 -8.47
C GLU A 353 -12.33 -14.83 -7.38
N LYS A 354 -11.99 -14.41 -6.16
CA LYS A 354 -12.99 -14.21 -5.09
C LYS A 354 -14.00 -13.14 -5.45
N LYS A 355 -13.59 -12.04 -6.09
CA LYS A 355 -14.48 -10.99 -6.59
C LYS A 355 -15.46 -11.53 -7.65
N LEU A 356 -14.99 -12.35 -8.58
CA LEU A 356 -15.85 -13.04 -9.57
C LEU A 356 -16.84 -14.00 -8.89
N ARG A 357 -16.42 -14.71 -7.83
CA ARG A 357 -17.35 -15.54 -7.04
C ARG A 357 -18.39 -14.68 -6.31
N ILE A 358 -17.99 -13.54 -5.74
CA ILE A 358 -18.90 -12.58 -5.08
C ILE A 358 -19.97 -12.10 -6.06
N THR A 359 -19.61 -11.69 -7.28
CA THR A 359 -20.58 -11.21 -8.27
C THR A 359 -21.51 -12.33 -8.75
N LYS A 360 -21.02 -13.56 -8.89
CA LYS A 360 -21.84 -14.76 -9.17
C LYS A 360 -22.80 -15.11 -8.04
N VAL A 361 -22.40 -14.95 -6.78
CA VAL A 361 -23.29 -15.17 -5.63
C VAL A 361 -24.30 -14.04 -5.53
N ASP A 362 -23.89 -12.79 -5.76
CA ASP A 362 -24.80 -11.66 -5.72
C ASP A 362 -25.80 -11.67 -6.88
N SER A 363 -25.47 -12.24 -8.04
CA SER A 363 -26.40 -12.36 -9.17
C SER A 363 -27.57 -13.32 -8.92
N ARG A 364 -27.48 -14.17 -7.89
CA ARG A 364 -28.56 -15.07 -7.44
C ARG A 364 -29.75 -14.26 -6.88
N PRO A 365 -30.99 -14.79 -6.94
CA PRO A 365 -32.14 -14.17 -6.29
C PRO A 365 -31.92 -13.94 -4.79
N ASP A 366 -32.60 -12.97 -4.22
CA ASP A 366 -32.58 -12.70 -2.79
C ASP A 366 -33.67 -13.54 -2.12
N ALA A 367 -33.30 -14.64 -1.46
CA ALA A 367 -34.21 -15.45 -0.65
C ALA A 367 -33.81 -15.33 0.82
N ASN A 368 -34.64 -14.69 1.64
CA ASN A 368 -34.37 -14.48 3.05
C ASN A 368 -35.37 -15.26 3.92
N LEU A 369 -34.85 -16.09 4.82
CA LEU A 369 -35.60 -16.79 5.84
C LEU A 369 -35.44 -16.05 7.17
N GLY A 370 -36.51 -15.38 7.61
CA GLY A 370 -36.62 -14.72 8.90
C GLY A 370 -37.36 -15.59 9.91
N PHE A 371 -36.83 -15.69 11.12
CA PHE A 371 -37.49 -16.26 12.29
C PHE A 371 -37.41 -15.27 13.44
N GLY A 372 -38.53 -14.97 14.08
CA GLY A 372 -38.60 -14.06 15.22
C GLY A 372 -39.29 -14.73 16.39
N ILE A 373 -38.73 -14.61 17.59
CA ILE A 373 -39.38 -14.97 18.84
C ILE A 373 -39.31 -13.79 19.79
N GLY A 374 -40.38 -13.49 20.51
CA GLY A 374 -40.41 -12.37 21.43
C GLY A 374 -41.52 -12.46 22.46
N ALA A 375 -41.62 -11.43 23.29
CA ALA A 375 -42.73 -11.24 24.20
C ALA A 375 -43.03 -9.74 24.31
N THR A 376 -44.31 -9.40 24.21
CA THR A 376 -44.79 -8.03 24.30
C THR A 376 -45.63 -7.84 25.57
N GLY A 377 -45.22 -6.89 26.40
CA GLY A 377 -45.99 -6.37 27.53
C GLY A 377 -46.66 -5.05 27.18
N THR A 378 -47.72 -4.71 27.90
CA THR A 378 -48.42 -3.44 27.74
C THR A 378 -48.89 -2.86 29.07
N GLU A 379 -48.82 -1.53 29.18
CA GLU A 379 -49.29 -0.77 30.32
C GLU A 379 -49.93 0.55 29.86
N TYR A 380 -51.17 0.79 30.29
CA TYR A 380 -51.83 2.08 30.11
C TYR A 380 -51.35 3.03 31.20
N SER A 381 -50.77 4.16 30.78
CA SER A 381 -50.44 5.27 31.66
C SER A 381 -49.90 6.47 30.89
N ASP A 382 -50.33 7.66 31.32
CA ASP A 382 -49.76 8.92 30.86
C ASP A 382 -48.36 9.24 31.42
N SER A 383 -47.83 8.46 32.36
CA SER A 383 -46.47 8.68 32.87
C SER A 383 -45.40 8.10 31.94
N TYR A 384 -44.47 8.94 31.49
CA TYR A 384 -43.29 8.50 30.73
C TYR A 384 -42.40 7.54 31.52
N GLY A 385 -42.38 7.61 32.85
CA GLY A 385 -41.59 6.71 33.70
C GLY A 385 -42.03 5.25 33.65
N LYS A 386 -43.28 4.99 33.25
CA LYS A 386 -43.82 3.63 33.11
C LYS A 386 -43.53 2.98 31.75
N LEU A 387 -43.00 3.75 30.80
CA LEU A 387 -42.65 3.26 29.47
C LEU A 387 -41.59 2.14 29.54
N ALA A 388 -40.53 2.34 30.32
CA ALA A 388 -39.43 1.39 30.45
C ALA A 388 -39.84 0.08 31.17
N GLY A 389 -40.89 0.11 32.00
CA GLY A 389 -41.37 -1.06 32.74
C GLY A 389 -42.43 -1.88 32.00
N SER A 390 -43.02 -1.31 30.95
CA SER A 390 -44.21 -1.84 30.25
C SER A 390 -44.02 -3.25 29.69
N GLY A 391 -42.79 -3.63 29.31
CA GLY A 391 -42.47 -4.96 28.80
C GLY A 391 -42.62 -6.11 29.80
N SER A 392 -42.73 -5.81 31.10
CA SER A 392 -42.96 -6.82 32.15
C SER A 392 -44.43 -6.87 32.62
N LYS A 393 -45.29 -5.99 32.10
CA LYS A 393 -46.67 -5.84 32.54
C LYS A 393 -47.63 -6.42 31.52
N ASN A 394 -48.68 -7.09 32.00
CA ASN A 394 -49.75 -7.68 31.18
C ASN A 394 -49.23 -8.49 29.97
N VAL A 395 -48.14 -9.25 30.16
CA VAL A 395 -47.59 -10.14 29.13
C VAL A 395 -48.52 -11.33 28.99
N ARG A 396 -49.09 -11.53 27.79
CA ARG A 396 -50.11 -12.56 27.55
C ARG A 396 -49.62 -13.80 26.80
N GLY A 397 -48.34 -13.87 26.46
CA GLY A 397 -47.73 -15.02 25.80
C GLY A 397 -46.43 -14.71 25.07
N LEU A 398 -45.94 -15.70 24.31
CA LEU A 398 -44.81 -15.55 23.40
C LEU A 398 -45.32 -15.20 22.00
N ASP A 399 -44.65 -14.25 21.36
CA ASP A 399 -44.83 -13.89 19.97
C ASP A 399 -43.85 -14.72 19.12
N ILE A 400 -44.33 -15.48 18.14
CA ILE A 400 -43.50 -16.24 17.21
C ILE A 400 -43.86 -15.84 15.79
N SER A 401 -42.86 -15.52 14.97
CA SER A 401 -43.04 -15.17 13.57
C SER A 401 -42.04 -15.90 12.68
N GLY A 402 -42.48 -16.24 11.47
CA GLY A 402 -41.64 -16.81 10.42
C GLY A 402 -41.98 -16.12 9.11
N LYS A 403 -40.96 -15.73 8.35
CA LYS A 403 -41.11 -15.04 7.07
C LYS A 403 -40.13 -15.61 6.05
N LEU A 404 -40.65 -16.07 4.92
CA LEU A 404 -39.85 -16.35 3.74
C LEU A 404 -40.14 -15.26 2.71
N SER A 405 -39.12 -14.49 2.33
CA SER A 405 -39.24 -13.49 1.26
C SER A 405 -38.29 -13.83 0.12
N VAL A 406 -38.80 -13.90 -1.10
CA VAL A 406 -38.02 -14.12 -2.31
C VAL A 406 -38.18 -12.90 -3.22
N THR A 407 -37.08 -12.33 -3.67
CA THR A 407 -37.06 -11.18 -4.60
C THR A 407 -36.09 -11.47 -5.73
N ALA A 408 -36.55 -11.26 -6.97
CA ALA A 408 -35.76 -11.40 -8.18
C ALA A 408 -35.99 -10.20 -9.09
N ARG A 409 -34.89 -9.64 -9.63
CA ARG A 409 -34.95 -8.56 -10.63
C ARG A 409 -34.93 -9.17 -12.02
N LEU A 410 -35.97 -8.94 -12.82
CA LEU A 410 -36.04 -9.41 -14.21
C LEU A 410 -35.02 -8.64 -15.08
N GLY A 411 -34.32 -9.34 -15.99
CA GLY A 411 -33.25 -8.79 -16.83
C GLY A 411 -31.88 -8.74 -16.14
N ASN A 412 -31.81 -8.11 -14.96
CA ASN A 412 -30.64 -8.04 -14.06
C ASN A 412 -29.32 -7.56 -14.72
N ASN A 413 -29.41 -6.64 -15.69
CA ASN A 413 -28.25 -6.19 -16.50
C ASN A 413 -27.11 -5.61 -15.64
N SER A 414 -27.41 -4.94 -14.52
CA SER A 414 -26.37 -4.42 -13.62
C SER A 414 -25.51 -5.53 -12.99
N LYS A 415 -26.13 -6.63 -12.51
CA LYS A 415 -25.36 -7.73 -11.93
C LYS A 415 -24.65 -8.57 -12.99
N LYS A 416 -25.24 -8.70 -14.19
CA LYS A 416 -24.55 -9.31 -15.35
C LYS A 416 -23.33 -8.51 -15.78
N GLY A 417 -23.46 -7.19 -15.90
CA GLY A 417 -22.32 -6.31 -16.21
C GLY A 417 -21.22 -6.39 -15.16
N ALA A 418 -21.57 -6.44 -13.87
CA ALA A 418 -20.59 -6.62 -12.80
C ALA A 418 -19.88 -7.99 -12.85
N GLU A 419 -20.58 -9.05 -13.26
CA GLU A 419 -19.97 -10.37 -13.47
C GLU A 419 -19.02 -10.37 -14.68
N GLU A 420 -19.44 -9.79 -15.81
CA GLU A 420 -18.61 -9.63 -17.01
C GLU A 420 -17.36 -8.79 -16.73
N GLU A 421 -17.49 -7.70 -15.97
CA GLU A 421 -16.37 -6.86 -15.52
C GLU A 421 -15.39 -7.66 -14.67
N ALA A 422 -15.88 -8.38 -13.65
CA ALA A 422 -15.04 -9.20 -12.78
C ALA A 422 -14.34 -10.34 -13.54
N LEU A 423 -15.00 -10.93 -14.54
CA LEU A 423 -14.42 -11.95 -15.41
C LEU A 423 -13.33 -11.37 -16.31
N ALA A 424 -13.56 -10.18 -16.89
CA ALA A 424 -12.57 -9.49 -17.71
C ALA A 424 -11.33 -9.10 -16.89
N GLU A 425 -11.51 -8.58 -15.67
CA GLU A 425 -10.42 -8.26 -14.74
C GLU A 425 -9.60 -9.51 -14.37
N TYR A 426 -10.27 -10.62 -14.04
CA TYR A 426 -9.61 -11.90 -13.76
C TYR A 426 -8.79 -12.40 -14.96
N ASN A 427 -9.36 -12.38 -16.16
CA ASN A 427 -8.65 -12.83 -17.38
C ASN A 427 -7.48 -11.91 -17.74
N ALA A 428 -7.62 -10.60 -17.53
CA ALA A 428 -6.53 -9.65 -17.74
C ALA A 428 -5.34 -9.94 -16.80
N LEU A 429 -5.61 -10.24 -15.52
CA LEU A 429 -4.58 -10.63 -14.55
C LEU A 429 -3.91 -11.97 -14.90
N LEU A 430 -4.66 -12.94 -15.46
CA LEU A 430 -4.06 -14.18 -15.97
C LEU A 430 -3.09 -13.92 -17.13
N ALA A 431 -3.49 -13.09 -18.09
CA ALA A 431 -2.62 -12.71 -19.21
C ALA A 431 -1.38 -11.93 -18.74
N GLU A 432 -1.55 -11.04 -17.75
CA GLU A 432 -0.44 -10.31 -17.12
C GLU A 432 0.53 -11.27 -16.41
N TYR A 433 0.02 -12.27 -15.68
CA TYR A 433 0.83 -13.30 -15.05
C TYR A 433 1.61 -14.13 -16.07
N GLU A 434 0.98 -14.57 -17.15
CA GLU A 434 1.67 -15.30 -18.23
C GLU A 434 2.79 -14.46 -18.86
N ASN A 435 2.52 -13.18 -19.13
CA ASN A 435 3.53 -12.26 -19.64
C ASN A 435 4.67 -12.03 -18.63
N ALA A 436 4.36 -11.89 -17.34
CA ALA A 436 5.35 -11.71 -16.28
C ALA A 436 6.26 -12.94 -16.16
N VAL A 437 5.70 -14.16 -16.21
CA VAL A 437 6.46 -15.42 -16.17
C VAL A 437 7.36 -15.55 -17.41
N ASN A 438 6.84 -15.26 -18.61
CA ASN A 438 7.64 -15.29 -19.84
C ASN A 438 8.78 -14.29 -19.81
N THR A 439 8.51 -13.06 -19.34
CA THR A 439 9.51 -12.00 -19.19
C THR A 439 10.58 -12.39 -18.17
N LEU A 440 10.19 -12.93 -17.02
CA LEU A 440 11.09 -13.46 -16.01
C LEU A 440 12.01 -14.55 -16.57
N SER A 441 11.46 -15.51 -17.34
CA SER A 441 12.24 -16.57 -17.98
C SER A 441 13.34 -16.00 -18.89
N ILE A 442 12.99 -15.02 -19.73
CA ILE A 442 13.95 -14.34 -20.61
C ILE A 442 14.99 -13.55 -19.80
N GLN A 443 14.56 -12.84 -18.75
CA GLN A 443 15.44 -12.05 -17.89
C GLN A 443 16.48 -12.91 -17.17
N VAL A 444 16.07 -14.04 -16.59
CA VAL A 444 16.95 -14.98 -15.89
C VAL A 444 18.00 -15.57 -16.83
N LYS A 445 17.59 -15.99 -18.04
CA LYS A 445 18.52 -16.50 -19.06
C LYS A 445 19.51 -15.45 -19.53
N ASN A 446 19.02 -14.25 -19.83
CA ASN A 446 19.86 -13.14 -20.27
C ASN A 446 20.91 -12.77 -19.21
N VAL A 447 20.50 -12.66 -17.94
CA VAL A 447 21.44 -12.29 -16.87
C VAL A 447 22.46 -13.40 -16.60
N ALA A 448 22.08 -14.68 -16.70
CA ALA A 448 23.01 -15.79 -16.57
C ALA A 448 24.11 -15.74 -17.64
N GLY A 449 23.74 -15.55 -18.91
CA GLY A 449 24.72 -15.36 -19.99
C GLY A 449 25.59 -14.11 -19.80
N ARG A 450 25.02 -13.00 -19.33
CA ARG A 450 25.77 -11.75 -19.05
C ARG A 450 26.80 -11.91 -17.93
N ILE A 451 26.49 -12.66 -16.87
CA ILE A 451 27.44 -12.90 -15.77
C ILE A 451 28.70 -13.56 -16.30
N SER A 452 28.56 -14.64 -17.09
CA SER A 452 29.71 -15.37 -17.65
C SER A 452 30.56 -14.48 -18.56
N VAL A 453 29.91 -13.66 -19.41
CA VAL A 453 30.61 -12.70 -20.29
C VAL A 453 31.34 -11.62 -19.50
N TYR A 454 30.70 -11.01 -18.51
CA TYR A 454 31.33 -9.97 -17.70
C TYR A 454 32.44 -10.52 -16.82
N LYS A 455 32.32 -11.74 -16.29
CA LYS A 455 33.39 -12.41 -15.55
C LYS A 455 34.68 -12.47 -16.39
N ASN A 456 34.60 -12.99 -17.61
CA ASN A 456 35.75 -13.06 -18.52
C ASN A 456 36.26 -11.66 -18.91
N SER A 457 35.34 -10.71 -19.07
CA SER A 457 35.68 -9.32 -19.41
C SER A 457 36.47 -8.64 -18.29
N VAL A 458 36.14 -8.90 -17.02
CA VAL A 458 36.90 -8.34 -15.88
C VAL A 458 38.33 -8.89 -15.88
N GLN A 459 38.51 -10.19 -16.08
CA GLN A 459 39.85 -10.81 -16.13
C GLN A 459 40.73 -10.21 -17.23
N ASN A 460 40.17 -10.07 -18.43
CA ASN A 460 40.89 -9.44 -19.55
C ASN A 460 41.19 -7.96 -19.28
N ALA A 461 40.25 -7.22 -18.69
CA ALA A 461 40.45 -5.80 -18.39
C ALA A 461 41.50 -5.58 -17.28
N ASP A 462 41.57 -6.48 -16.30
CA ASP A 462 42.57 -6.49 -15.23
C ASP A 462 43.98 -6.67 -15.80
N GLU A 463 44.16 -7.68 -16.66
CA GLU A 463 45.45 -7.93 -17.33
C GLU A 463 45.86 -6.75 -18.23
N VAL A 464 44.91 -6.18 -18.99
CA VAL A 464 45.16 -5.00 -19.83
C VAL A 464 45.59 -3.80 -18.98
N LEU A 465 44.93 -3.56 -17.84
CA LEU A 465 45.29 -2.47 -16.94
C LEU A 465 46.71 -2.64 -16.39
N ASP A 466 47.07 -3.84 -15.93
CA ASP A 466 48.40 -4.14 -15.41
C ASP A 466 49.49 -3.97 -16.47
N LEU A 467 49.27 -4.46 -17.69
CA LEU A 467 50.20 -4.27 -18.81
C LEU A 467 50.33 -2.79 -19.19
N GLN A 468 49.21 -2.07 -19.27
CA GLN A 468 49.20 -0.66 -19.65
C GLN A 468 49.86 0.21 -18.57
N LYS A 469 49.69 -0.11 -17.29
CA LYS A 469 50.38 0.56 -16.17
C LYS A 469 51.89 0.39 -16.26
N ASN A 470 52.36 -0.83 -16.49
CA ASN A 470 53.80 -1.10 -16.66
C ASN A 470 54.37 -0.38 -17.90
N LEU A 471 53.63 -0.38 -19.01
CA LEU A 471 54.02 0.32 -20.23
C LEU A 471 54.10 1.83 -19.98
N TYR A 472 53.10 2.41 -19.33
CA TYR A 472 53.03 3.81 -18.96
C TYR A 472 54.25 4.26 -18.15
N ASP A 473 54.58 3.52 -17.09
CA ASP A 473 55.72 3.84 -16.22
C ASP A 473 57.06 3.77 -16.97
N ASN A 474 57.20 2.84 -17.92
CA ASN A 474 58.38 2.72 -18.75
C ASN A 474 58.49 3.85 -19.78
N GLU A 475 57.39 4.19 -20.45
CA GLU A 475 57.35 5.30 -21.42
C GLU A 475 57.60 6.65 -20.74
N GLN A 476 57.11 6.85 -19.50
CA GLN A 476 57.43 8.03 -18.71
C GLN A 476 58.94 8.18 -18.48
N LYS A 477 59.63 7.09 -18.10
CA LYS A 477 61.08 7.09 -17.88
C LYS A 477 61.83 7.38 -19.18
N ARG A 478 61.40 6.78 -20.30
CA ARG A 478 61.98 7.03 -21.63
C ARG A 478 61.76 8.47 -22.09
N PHE A 479 60.60 9.05 -21.79
CA PHE A 479 60.31 10.46 -22.09
C PHE A 479 61.25 11.40 -21.33
N ASN A 480 61.42 11.17 -20.03
CA ASN A 480 62.32 11.94 -19.19
C ASN A 480 63.79 11.83 -19.67
N ALA A 481 64.18 10.70 -20.27
CA ALA A 481 65.48 10.49 -20.88
C ALA A 481 65.62 11.05 -22.31
N GLY A 482 64.58 11.68 -22.86
CA GLY A 482 64.61 12.26 -24.21
C GLY A 482 64.31 11.27 -25.35
N LEU A 483 64.03 9.99 -25.05
CA LEU A 483 64.02 8.87 -26.02
C LEU A 483 62.69 8.66 -26.77
N ILE A 484 61.60 9.32 -26.36
CA ILE A 484 60.30 9.27 -27.04
C ILE A 484 59.74 10.68 -27.25
N THR A 485 58.77 10.82 -28.15
CA THR A 485 58.12 12.10 -28.47
C THR A 485 57.05 12.47 -27.44
N VAL A 486 56.63 13.74 -27.41
CA VAL A 486 55.48 14.19 -26.60
C VAL A 486 54.22 13.43 -27.00
N ASP A 487 53.94 13.32 -28.30
CA ASP A 487 52.75 12.63 -28.81
C ASP A 487 52.65 11.18 -28.32
N ASN A 488 53.80 10.47 -28.27
CA ASN A 488 53.83 9.11 -27.73
C ASN A 488 53.44 9.07 -26.25
N LEU A 489 53.97 9.98 -25.43
CA LEU A 489 53.63 10.04 -24.00
C LEU A 489 52.16 10.37 -23.79
N LEU A 490 51.64 11.39 -24.49
CA LEU A 490 50.23 11.80 -24.40
C LEU A 490 49.30 10.64 -24.78
N SER A 491 49.63 9.90 -25.84
CA SER A 491 48.88 8.70 -26.21
C SER A 491 48.90 7.63 -25.12
N GLN A 492 49.98 7.50 -24.34
CA GLN A 492 50.03 6.57 -23.22
C GLN A 492 49.24 7.04 -22.01
N ASP A 493 49.18 8.35 -21.72
CA ASP A 493 48.29 8.91 -20.70
C ASP A 493 46.82 8.56 -21.01
N GLU A 494 46.38 8.78 -22.25
CA GLU A 494 45.01 8.47 -22.71
C GLU A 494 44.71 6.97 -22.59
N LYS A 495 45.63 6.11 -23.03
CA LYS A 495 45.46 4.65 -22.95
C LYS A 495 45.41 4.15 -21.52
N TYR A 496 46.25 4.69 -20.63
CA TYR A 496 46.24 4.34 -19.22
C TYR A 496 44.92 4.72 -18.55
N ILE A 497 44.45 5.96 -18.75
CA ILE A 497 43.15 6.40 -18.21
C ILE A 497 42.01 5.55 -18.75
N SER A 498 42.01 5.28 -20.06
CA SER A 498 40.98 4.47 -20.71
C SER A 498 40.97 3.04 -20.16
N ALA A 499 42.14 2.42 -19.97
CA ALA A 499 42.26 1.08 -19.40
C ALA A 499 41.75 1.03 -17.96
N GLU A 500 42.14 2.00 -17.11
CA GLU A 500 41.71 2.04 -15.71
C GLU A 500 40.20 2.28 -15.58
N ASN A 501 39.64 3.22 -16.34
CA ASN A 501 38.20 3.46 -16.36
C ASN A 501 37.43 2.25 -16.92
N SER A 502 37.94 1.61 -17.97
CA SER A 502 37.34 0.41 -18.57
C SER A 502 37.29 -0.76 -17.57
N TYR A 503 38.37 -0.99 -16.82
CA TYR A 503 38.40 -2.00 -15.77
C TYR A 503 37.29 -1.80 -14.75
N TYR A 504 37.17 -0.60 -14.16
CA TYR A 504 36.13 -0.32 -13.17
C TYR A 504 34.72 -0.42 -13.76
N GLN A 505 34.50 0.01 -15.01
CA GLN A 505 33.21 -0.13 -15.67
C GLN A 505 32.81 -1.60 -15.82
N VAL A 506 33.74 -2.45 -16.28
CA VAL A 506 33.47 -3.87 -16.49
C VAL A 506 33.27 -4.59 -15.15
N LEU A 507 34.05 -4.26 -14.12
CA LEU A 507 33.89 -4.78 -12.76
C LEU A 507 32.51 -4.43 -12.18
N ILE A 508 32.09 -3.16 -12.30
CA ILE A 508 30.76 -2.73 -11.85
C ILE A 508 29.66 -3.45 -12.63
N ASN A 509 29.81 -3.64 -13.94
CA ASN A 509 28.84 -4.36 -14.76
C ASN A 509 28.69 -5.83 -14.30
N TYR A 510 29.80 -6.48 -13.95
CA TYR A 510 29.78 -7.83 -13.36
C TYR A 510 29.01 -7.85 -12.04
N LEU A 511 29.29 -6.92 -11.13
CA LEU A 511 28.61 -6.85 -9.82
C LEU A 511 27.12 -6.56 -9.96
N LEU A 512 26.76 -5.65 -10.85
CA LEU A 512 25.35 -5.37 -11.16
C LEU A 512 24.67 -6.59 -11.80
N SER A 513 25.35 -7.35 -12.65
CA SER A 513 24.77 -8.60 -13.18
C SER A 513 24.56 -9.66 -12.10
N VAL A 514 25.45 -9.76 -11.12
CA VAL A 514 25.29 -10.66 -9.98
C VAL A 514 24.10 -10.24 -9.13
N LEU A 515 23.96 -8.94 -8.85
CA LEU A 515 22.80 -8.42 -8.15
C LEU A 515 21.52 -8.68 -8.94
N GLU A 516 21.51 -8.38 -10.25
CA GLU A 516 20.35 -8.60 -11.13
C GLU A 516 19.93 -10.08 -11.16
N TYR A 517 20.89 -11.01 -11.14
CA TYR A 517 20.61 -12.44 -11.01
C TYR A 517 19.93 -12.76 -9.68
N LYS A 518 20.46 -12.26 -8.55
CA LYS A 518 19.84 -12.45 -7.23
C LYS A 518 18.43 -11.84 -7.17
N TYR A 519 18.21 -10.69 -7.80
CA TYR A 519 16.89 -10.08 -7.90
C TYR A 519 15.93 -10.94 -8.72
N TYR A 520 16.32 -11.36 -9.93
CA TYR A 520 15.45 -12.13 -10.80
C TYR A 520 15.16 -13.54 -10.27
N THR A 521 16.06 -14.13 -9.49
CA THR A 521 15.87 -15.43 -8.81
C THR A 521 15.09 -15.32 -7.50
N GLY A 522 14.79 -14.09 -7.04
CA GLY A 522 14.08 -13.84 -5.78
C GLY A 522 14.96 -13.99 -4.53
N GLU A 523 16.28 -14.02 -4.68
CA GLU A 523 17.23 -14.27 -3.58
C GLU A 523 17.72 -13.00 -2.87
N LEU A 524 17.37 -11.82 -3.38
CA LEU A 524 17.86 -10.54 -2.86
C LEU A 524 17.33 -10.18 -1.46
N ILE A 525 16.14 -10.67 -1.06
CA ILE A 525 15.46 -10.28 0.20
C ILE A 525 15.26 -11.45 1.17
N PHE A 526 16.02 -12.55 1.06
CA PHE A 526 16.03 -13.50 2.16
C PHE A 526 16.78 -12.88 3.35
N LEU A 527 16.04 -12.09 4.13
CA LEU A 527 16.40 -11.48 5.42
C LEU A 527 16.41 -12.56 6.52
N GLU A 528 17.17 -13.63 6.30
CA GLU A 528 17.66 -14.47 7.40
C GLU A 528 19.16 -14.20 7.52
N ASN A 529 19.50 -13.27 8.43
CA ASN A 529 20.85 -12.86 8.82
C ASN A 529 21.51 -11.79 7.93
N PHE A 530 21.18 -10.54 8.20
CA PHE A 530 22.18 -9.47 8.29
C PHE A 530 22.29 -9.06 9.77
#